data_AF-A0A382MDE8-F1
#
_entry.id   AF-A0A382MDE8-F1
#
_cell.length_a   1.000
_cell.length_b   1.000
_cell.length_c   1.000
_cell.angle_alpha   90.00
_cell.angle_beta   90.00
_cell.angle_gamma   90.00
#
_symmetry.space_group_name_H-M   'P 1'
#
loop_
_entity.id
_entity.type
_entity.pdbx_description
1 polymer ?
#
loop_
_entity_poly.entity_id
_entity_poly.type
_entity_poly.pdbx_seq_one_letter_code
_entity_poly.pdbx_strand_id
1 'polypeptide(L)'
;MDQTIKKNNVWEGGVSPYNVSYGKLFMWIFLITDALTFTAFLTAYGFSRFKFRDIWPKAEEVFTHFPFIHHDFPLLFVALMTLILIMSSVTMVLAVNYGHKMEKNKVIIWLSLTILG
;
A
#
# COMPACT_ATOMS: atom_id res chain seq x y z
N MET A 1 4.67 -20.55 34.47
CA MET A 1 3.20 -20.48 34.41
C MET A 1 2.85 -20.03 33.01
N ASP A 2 2.51 -20.99 32.17
CA ASP A 2 2.27 -20.81 30.74
C ASP A 2 0.93 -20.09 30.54
N GLN A 3 0.97 -18.80 30.17
CA GLN A 3 -0.25 -18.05 29.88
C GLN A 3 -0.74 -18.45 28.49
N THR A 4 -1.50 -19.54 28.47
CA THR A 4 -2.33 -19.93 27.35
C THR A 4 -3.27 -18.77 27.00
N ILE A 5 -2.95 -18.04 25.94
CA ILE A 5 -3.84 -17.04 25.35
C ILE A 5 -5.08 -17.80 24.90
N LYS A 6 -6.14 -17.80 25.73
CA LYS A 6 -7.48 -18.23 25.32
C LYS A 6 -7.88 -17.35 24.16
N LYS A 7 -7.73 -17.88 22.94
CA LYS A 7 -8.35 -17.34 21.75
C LYS A 7 -9.84 -17.57 21.92
N ASN A 8 -10.52 -16.64 22.57
CA ASN A 8 -11.98 -16.68 22.71
C ASN A 8 -12.55 -16.81 21.30
N ASN A 9 -13.16 -17.96 21.01
CA ASN A 9 -13.81 -18.20 19.75
C ASN A 9 -14.96 -17.20 19.65
N VAL A 10 -14.82 -16.22 18.77
CA VAL A 10 -15.81 -15.14 18.54
C VAL A 10 -17.20 -15.71 18.18
N TRP A 11 -17.22 -17.00 17.83
CA TRP A 11 -18.38 -17.81 17.46
C TRP A 11 -19.07 -18.54 18.62
N GLU A 12 -18.48 -18.59 19.82
CA GLU A 12 -19.07 -19.25 21.01
C GLU A 12 -20.08 -18.35 21.76
N GLY A 13 -20.33 -17.13 21.27
CA GLY A 13 -21.20 -16.17 21.93
C GLY A 13 -20.55 -15.50 23.16
N GLY A 14 -21.21 -14.47 23.70
CA GLY A 14 -20.72 -13.71 24.87
C GLY A 14 -19.80 -12.51 24.56
N VAL A 15 -19.42 -12.29 23.30
CA VAL A 15 -18.74 -11.07 22.83
C VAL A 15 -19.71 -10.17 22.07
N SER A 16 -19.78 -8.89 22.45
CA SER A 16 -20.59 -7.91 21.72
C SER A 16 -20.13 -7.82 20.26
N PRO A 17 -21.05 -7.89 19.27
CA PRO A 17 -20.71 -7.80 17.85
C PRO A 17 -20.05 -6.46 17.47
N TYR A 18 -20.18 -5.44 18.33
CA TYR A 18 -19.57 -4.12 18.18
C TYR A 18 -18.24 -3.97 18.96
N ASN A 19 -17.64 -5.06 19.44
CA ASN A 19 -16.35 -5.03 20.15
C ASN A 19 -15.14 -4.84 19.21
N VAL A 20 -15.21 -3.85 18.32
CA VAL A 20 -14.08 -3.41 17.50
C VAL A 20 -13.36 -2.32 18.28
N SER A 21 -12.05 -2.48 18.47
CA SER A 21 -11.22 -1.43 19.06
C SER A 21 -11.38 -0.12 18.28
N TYR A 22 -11.62 0.98 19.00
CA TYR A 22 -11.78 2.32 18.44
C TYR A 22 -10.69 2.67 17.42
N GLY A 23 -9.43 2.28 17.68
CA GLY A 23 -8.31 2.51 16.77
C GLY A 23 -8.41 1.75 15.44
N LYS A 24 -8.95 0.52 15.45
CA LYS A 24 -9.19 -0.23 14.21
C LYS A 24 -10.30 0.40 13.38
N LEU A 25 -11.38 0.86 14.02
CA LEU A 25 -12.51 1.48 13.33
C LEU A 25 -12.12 2.81 12.68
N PHE A 26 -11.39 3.66 13.41
CA PHE A 26 -10.91 4.94 12.85
C PHE A 26 -9.95 4.73 11.68
N MET A 27 -9.09 3.71 11.73
CA MET A 27 -8.21 3.35 10.62
C MET A 27 -9.01 3.00 9.35
N TRP A 28 -10.08 2.22 9.47
CA TRP A 28 -10.95 1.90 8.32
C TRP A 28 -11.64 3.13 7.73
N ILE A 29 -12.18 4.04 8.57
CA ILE A 29 -12.78 5.29 8.10
C ILE A 29 -11.75 6.17 7.39
N PHE A 30 -10.54 6.26 7.93
CA PHE A 30 -9.43 6.99 7.32
C PHE A 30 -9.08 6.45 5.94
N LEU A 31 -8.92 5.12 5.80
CA LEU A 31 -8.62 4.48 4.52
C LEU A 31 -9.73 4.67 3.47
N ILE A 32 -11.00 4.61 3.89
CA ILE A 32 -12.14 4.89 3.00
C ILE A 32 -12.09 6.34 2.51
N THR A 33 -11.78 7.29 3.41
CA THR A 33 -11.70 8.72 3.06
C THR A 33 -10.56 9.00 2.09
N ASP A 34 -9.41 8.35 2.27
CA ASP A 34 -8.27 8.42 1.34
C ASP A 34 -8.65 7.84 -0.04
N ALA A 35 -9.28 6.66 -0.08
CA ALA A 35 -9.74 6.05 -1.32
C ALA A 35 -10.76 6.92 -2.10
N LEU A 36 -11.66 7.61 -1.39
CA LEU A 36 -12.60 8.57 -2.00
C LEU A 36 -11.85 9.78 -2.60
N THR A 37 -10.82 10.27 -1.91
CA THR A 37 -9.97 11.37 -2.40
C THR A 37 -9.24 10.97 -3.68
N PHE A 38 -8.63 9.78 -3.72
CA PHE A 38 -8.03 9.23 -4.94
C PHE A 38 -9.04 9.04 -6.07
N THR A 39 -10.27 8.60 -5.75
CA THR A 39 -11.35 8.43 -6.74
C THR A 39 -11.76 9.77 -7.36
N ALA A 40 -11.81 10.85 -6.57
CA ALA A 40 -12.09 12.18 -7.09
C ALA A 40 -11.00 12.64 -8.07
N PHE A 41 -9.72 12.43 -7.73
CA PHE A 41 -8.61 12.73 -8.63
C PHE A 41 -8.64 11.89 -9.91
N LEU A 42 -8.93 10.59 -9.81
CA LEU A 42 -9.03 9.71 -10.97
C LEU A 42 -10.19 10.11 -11.89
N THR A 43 -11.33 10.51 -11.32
CA THR A 43 -12.49 10.99 -12.08
C THR A 43 -12.16 12.31 -12.79
N ALA A 44 -11.51 13.24 -12.10
CA ALA A 44 -11.05 14.51 -12.70
C ALA A 44 -10.03 14.28 -13.82
N TYR A 45 -9.10 13.34 -13.63
CA TYR A 45 -8.14 12.91 -14.66
C TYR A 45 -8.86 12.28 -15.87
N GLY A 46 -9.78 11.35 -15.63
CA GLY A 46 -10.58 10.71 -16.68
C GLY A 46 -11.38 11.72 -17.48
N PHE A 47 -12.07 12.65 -16.81
CA PHE A 47 -12.81 13.74 -17.46
C PHE A 47 -11.89 14.61 -18.32
N SER A 48 -10.71 14.99 -17.79
CA SER A 48 -9.71 15.76 -18.54
C SER A 48 -9.22 14.99 -19.78
N ARG A 49 -8.97 13.69 -19.65
CA ARG A 49 -8.56 12.82 -20.75
C ARG A 49 -9.64 12.70 -21.84
N PHE A 50 -10.91 12.65 -21.47
CA PHE A 50 -12.03 12.61 -22.41
C PHE A 50 -12.24 13.94 -23.16
N LYS A 51 -12.10 15.07 -22.45
CA LYS A 51 -12.29 16.41 -23.02
C LYS A 51 -11.16 16.83 -23.94
N PHE A 52 -9.92 16.51 -23.59
CA PHE A 52 -8.72 16.93 -24.30
C PHE A 52 -8.04 15.76 -25.02
N ARG A 53 -8.81 15.05 -25.86
CA ARG A 53 -8.32 13.84 -26.50
C ARG A 53 -7.21 14.11 -27.51
N ASP A 54 -7.34 15.19 -28.28
CA ASP A 54 -6.49 15.51 -29.44
C ASP A 54 -5.13 16.13 -29.08
N ILE A 55 -5.02 16.72 -27.89
CA ILE A 55 -3.81 17.39 -27.39
C ILE A 55 -3.06 16.59 -26.32
N TRP A 56 -3.53 15.38 -26.01
CA TRP A 56 -2.96 14.60 -24.92
C TRP A 56 -1.57 14.04 -25.29
N PRO A 57 -0.54 14.25 -24.45
CA PRO A 57 0.82 13.84 -24.78
C PRO A 57 0.96 12.31 -24.83
N LYS A 58 1.83 11.81 -25.72
CA LYS A 58 2.17 10.40 -25.81
C LYS A 58 3.07 10.00 -24.65
N ALA A 59 2.78 8.88 -24.00
CA ALA A 59 3.45 8.47 -22.77
C ALA A 59 4.93 8.13 -23.03
N GLU A 60 5.25 7.65 -24.22
CA GLU A 60 6.60 7.24 -24.64
C GLU A 60 7.55 8.45 -24.77
N GLU A 61 7.03 9.64 -25.04
CA GLU A 61 7.83 10.88 -25.18
C GLU A 61 8.02 11.60 -23.83
N VAL A 62 7.14 11.35 -22.85
CA VAL A 62 7.15 12.00 -21.53
C VAL A 62 8.04 11.26 -20.52
N PHE A 63 8.11 9.93 -20.62
CA PHE A 63 8.75 9.05 -19.62
C PHE A 63 10.01 8.34 -20.15
N THR A 64 10.94 9.08 -20.75
CA THR A 64 12.26 8.57 -21.20
C THR A 64 13.40 8.87 -20.22
N HIS A 65 13.19 9.76 -19.25
CA HIS A 65 14.24 10.24 -18.36
C HIS A 65 14.54 9.24 -17.24
N PHE A 66 15.66 8.52 -17.36
CA PHE A 66 16.20 7.72 -16.27
C PHE A 66 17.32 8.52 -15.57
N PRO A 67 17.35 8.60 -14.23
CA PRO A 67 18.48 9.22 -13.54
C PRO A 67 19.77 8.46 -13.91
N PHE A 68 20.77 9.17 -14.45
CA PHE A 68 22.10 8.65 -14.85
C PHE A 68 22.22 7.89 -16.19
N ILE A 69 21.14 7.69 -16.96
CA ILE A 69 21.20 7.03 -18.29
C ILE A 69 20.45 7.89 -19.32
N HIS A 70 21.18 8.41 -20.32
CA HIS A 70 20.64 9.22 -21.43
C HIS A 70 20.26 8.37 -22.65
N HIS A 71 19.73 7.17 -22.43
CA HIS A 71 19.29 6.28 -23.50
C HIS A 71 17.76 6.17 -23.44
N ASP A 72 17.08 6.22 -24.59
CA ASP A 72 15.63 6.25 -24.68
C ASP A 72 15.03 4.86 -24.40
N PHE A 73 14.90 4.53 -23.10
CA PHE A 73 14.12 3.38 -22.64
C PHE A 73 12.76 3.86 -22.11
N PRO A 74 11.76 4.03 -22.98
CA PRO A 74 10.44 4.53 -22.56
C PRO A 74 9.83 3.61 -21.51
N LEU A 75 9.25 4.20 -20.47
CA LEU A 75 8.47 3.53 -19.41
C LEU A 75 9.25 2.60 -18.46
N LEU A 76 10.54 2.33 -18.70
CA LEU A 76 11.35 1.43 -17.86
C LEU A 76 11.44 1.92 -16.41
N PHE A 77 11.62 3.23 -16.22
CA PHE A 77 11.64 3.85 -14.89
C PHE A 77 10.32 3.65 -14.14
N VAL A 78 9.19 3.82 -14.82
CA VAL A 78 7.85 3.63 -14.24
C VAL A 78 7.66 2.17 -13.84
N ALA A 79 8.01 1.24 -14.72
CA ALA A 79 7.94 -0.19 -14.43
C ALA A 79 8.80 -0.57 -13.21
N LEU A 80 10.03 -0.04 -13.13
CA LEU A 80 10.92 -0.25 -11.98
C LEU A 80 10.33 0.32 -10.68
N MET A 81 9.78 1.53 -10.70
CA MET A 81 9.14 2.14 -9.52
C MET A 81 7.96 1.28 -9.04
N THR A 82 7.12 0.80 -9.95
CA THR A 82 6.01 -0.09 -9.59
C THR A 82 6.50 -1.43 -9.03
N LEU A 83 7.57 -2.00 -9.59
CA LEU A 83 8.19 -3.22 -9.08
C LEU A 83 8.67 -3.04 -7.64
N ILE A 84 9.36 -1.92 -7.35
CA ILE A 84 9.86 -1.61 -6.02
C ILE A 84 8.70 -1.47 -5.03
N LEU A 85 7.65 -0.72 -5.37
CA LEU A 85 6.48 -0.55 -4.50
C LEU A 85 5.72 -1.85 -4.23
N ILE A 86 5.61 -2.74 -5.23
CA ILE A 86 5.01 -4.07 -5.05
C ILE A 86 5.87 -4.91 -4.09
N MET A 87 7.18 -4.92 -4.27
CA MET A 87 8.09 -5.63 -3.36
C MET A 87 8.03 -5.05 -1.93
N SER A 88 7.90 -3.72 -1.79
CA SER A 88 7.74 -3.04 -0.51
C SER A 88 6.44 -3.45 0.22
N SER A 89 5.35 -3.71 -0.53
CA SER A 89 4.13 -4.30 0.04
C SER A 89 4.36 -5.70 0.62
N VAL A 90 5.14 -6.54 -0.08
CA VAL A 90 5.45 -7.91 0.37
C VAL A 90 6.32 -7.88 1.64
N THR A 91 7.33 -7.01 1.71
CA THR A 91 8.18 -6.87 2.91
C THR A 91 7.40 -6.39 4.12
N MET A 92 6.41 -5.51 3.94
CA MET A 92 5.52 -5.07 5.01
C MET A 92 4.66 -6.21 5.57
N VAL A 93 4.08 -7.04 4.70
CA VAL A 93 3.29 -8.21 5.13
C VAL A 93 4.15 -9.20 5.93
N LEU A 94 5.40 -9.42 5.51
CA LEU A 94 6.36 -10.24 6.24
C LEU A 94 6.67 -9.63 7.62
N ALA A 95 6.91 -8.32 7.69
CA ALA A 95 7.14 -7.62 8.96
C ALA A 95 5.96 -7.80 9.93
N VAL A 96 4.72 -7.66 9.46
CA VAL A 96 3.51 -7.87 10.27
C VAL A 96 3.42 -9.31 10.79
N ASN A 97 3.73 -10.31 9.95
CA ASN A 97 3.76 -11.71 10.35
C ASN A 97 4.79 -11.98 11.47
N TYR A 98 6.01 -11.43 11.35
CA TYR A 98 7.01 -11.52 12.42
C TYR A 98 6.63 -10.71 13.66
N GLY A 99 5.86 -9.64 13.50
CA GLY A 99 5.26 -8.86 14.59
C GLY A 99 4.31 -9.71 15.44
N HIS A 100 3.44 -10.51 14.81
CA HIS A 100 2.58 -11.46 15.54
C HIS A 100 3.38 -12.53 16.30
N LYS A 101 4.55 -12.91 15.80
CA LYS A 101 5.47 -13.86 16.47
C LYS A 101 6.38 -13.19 17.51
N MET A 102 6.24 -11.89 17.75
CA MET A 102 7.04 -11.09 18.69
C MET A 102 8.56 -11.13 18.40
N GLU A 103 8.96 -11.43 17.15
CA GLU A 103 10.36 -11.51 16.74
C GLU A 103 10.93 -10.13 16.34
N LYS A 104 11.19 -9.28 17.34
CA LYS A 104 11.57 -7.86 17.16
C LYS A 104 12.72 -7.62 16.16
N ASN A 105 13.78 -8.43 16.21
CA ASN A 105 14.94 -8.27 15.32
C ASN A 105 14.56 -8.44 13.85
N LYS A 106 13.69 -9.41 13.53
CA LYS A 106 13.23 -9.63 12.16
C LYS A 106 12.27 -8.54 11.71
N VAL A 107 11.37 -8.08 12.60
CA VAL A 107 10.48 -6.95 12.31
C VAL A 107 11.27 -5.70 11.93
N ILE A 108 12.33 -5.38 12.66
CA ILE A 108 13.18 -4.22 12.37
C ILE A 108 13.84 -4.38 10.99
N ILE A 109 14.39 -5.55 10.67
CA ILE A 109 15.02 -5.79 9.36
C ILE A 109 14.01 -5.60 8.22
N TRP A 110 12.82 -6.21 8.33
CA TRP A 110 11.81 -6.15 7.27
C TRP A 110 11.18 -4.76 7.12
N LEU A 111 10.99 -4.01 8.22
CA LEU A 111 10.55 -2.61 8.15
C LEU A 111 11.63 -1.71 7.53
N SER A 112 12.91 -1.90 7.89
CA SER A 112 14.00 -1.15 7.26
C SER A 112 14.09 -1.40 5.76
N LEU A 113 13.90 -2.65 5.31
CA LEU A 113 13.82 -2.97 3.88
C LEU A 113 12.64 -2.29 3.17
N THR A 114 11.51 -2.13 3.87
CA THR A 114 10.32 -1.44 3.34
C THR A 114 10.55 0.07 3.19
N ILE A 115 11.36 0.69 4.07
CA ILE A 115 11.70 2.11 4.01
C ILE A 115 12.75 2.41 2.92
N LEU A 116 13.66 1.46 2.69
CA LEU A 116 14.74 1.60 1.70
C LEU A 116 14.30 1.29 0.27
N GLY A 117 13.31 0.41 0.10
CA GLY A 117 12.69 0.12 -1.19
C GLY A 117 11.59 1.12 -1.49
#